data_AF-A0A523HWS2-F1
#
_entry.id   AF-A0A523HWS2-F1
#
_cell.length_a   1.000
_cell.length_b   1.000
_cell.length_c   1.000
_cell.angle_alpha   90.00
_cell.angle_beta   90.00
_cell.angle_gamma   90.00
#
_symmetry.space_group_name_H-M   'P 1'
#
loop_
_entity.id
_entity.type
_entity.pdbx_description
1 polymer ?
#
loop_
_entity_poly.entity_id
_entity_poly.type
_entity_poly.pdbx_seq_one_letter_code
_entity_poly.pdbx_strand_id
1 'polypeptide(L)'
;MQKWFNAHIDDEWGSEGIEITADDDEILAVVRVSTADEELPDDPDDKEIAIKRIARRFRRGTRQSRMSVAEEAQELFERKVSWGVQAGEDTYLFTHVTVPAMTRLRIAERGVLDTLVNAGVANSRSEALAWCVRFVRKNEKGWLDELRDAFKTVEKVRRDGPSGNDS
;
A
#
# COMPACT_ATOMS: atom_id res chain seq x y z
N MET A 1 -10.28 -0.85 10.95
CA MET A 1 -8.86 -0.50 10.77
C MET A 1 -8.63 1.01 10.68
N GLN A 2 -9.13 1.72 9.65
CA GLN A 2 -8.92 3.18 9.49
C GLN A 2 -9.21 4.00 10.76
N LYS A 3 -10.37 3.80 11.40
CA LYS A 3 -10.74 4.49 12.65
C LYS A 3 -9.78 4.21 13.81
N TRP A 4 -9.21 3.01 13.87
CA TRP A 4 -8.26 2.63 14.90
C TRP A 4 -6.95 3.39 14.71
N PHE A 5 -6.40 3.40 13.49
CA PHE A 5 -5.17 4.15 13.20
C PHE A 5 -5.36 5.65 13.46
N ASN A 6 -6.47 6.25 13.01
CA ASN A 6 -6.76 7.66 13.30
C ASN A 6 -6.79 8.01 14.80
N ALA A 7 -7.09 7.04 15.67
CA ALA A 7 -7.14 7.25 17.12
C ALA A 7 -5.81 6.96 17.84
N HIS A 8 -4.85 6.31 17.18
CA HIS A 8 -3.56 5.89 17.77
C HIS A 8 -2.35 6.60 17.14
N ILE A 9 -2.55 7.41 16.10
CA ILE A 9 -1.51 8.30 15.58
C ILE A 9 -1.40 9.58 16.43
N ASP A 10 -0.19 10.13 16.47
CA ASP A 10 0.08 11.40 17.14
C ASP A 10 -0.34 12.59 16.26
N ASP A 11 -0.93 13.62 16.85
CA ASP A 11 -1.35 14.83 16.14
C ASP A 11 -0.16 15.60 15.52
N GLU A 12 1.05 15.49 16.08
CA GLU A 12 2.25 16.19 15.59
C GLU A 12 2.64 15.72 14.18
N TRP A 13 2.51 14.43 13.89
CA TRP A 13 2.92 13.87 12.60
C TRP A 13 1.78 13.27 11.78
N GLY A 14 0.61 13.10 12.38
CA GLY A 14 -0.59 12.55 11.76
C GLY A 14 -1.66 13.58 11.39
N SER A 15 -1.36 14.89 11.49
CA SER A 15 -2.32 16.00 11.33
C SER A 15 -3.04 16.01 9.97
N GLU A 16 -2.33 15.72 8.88
CA GLU A 16 -2.89 15.64 7.51
C GLU A 16 -3.58 14.29 7.24
N GLY A 17 -3.64 13.42 8.25
CA GLY A 17 -4.29 12.14 8.20
C GLY A 17 -3.40 10.99 7.73
N ILE A 18 -3.99 9.80 7.78
CA ILE A 18 -3.36 8.54 7.39
C ILE A 18 -4.31 7.76 6.49
N GLU A 19 -3.77 7.11 5.47
CA GLU A 19 -4.49 6.23 4.56
C GLU A 19 -4.07 4.79 4.83
N ILE A 20 -5.05 3.91 5.07
CA ILE A 20 -4.81 2.51 5.38
C ILE A 20 -5.29 1.62 4.23
N THR A 21 -4.37 0.86 3.65
CA THR A 21 -4.66 -0.26 2.74
C THR A 21 -4.25 -1.55 3.42
N ALA A 22 -4.99 -2.64 3.23
CA ALA A 22 -4.61 -3.93 3.79
C ALA A 22 -5.06 -5.10 2.91
N ASP A 23 -4.28 -6.18 2.95
CA ASP A 23 -4.66 -7.52 2.49
C ASP A 23 -4.54 -8.51 3.66
N ASP A 24 -4.49 -9.81 3.37
CA ASP A 24 -4.39 -10.86 4.39
C ASP A 24 -3.02 -10.92 5.08
N ASP A 25 -1.97 -10.39 4.45
CA ASP A 25 -0.60 -10.47 4.95
C ASP A 25 -0.10 -9.15 5.57
N GLU A 26 -0.53 -8.02 5.00
CA GLU A 26 0.03 -6.70 5.29
C GLU A 26 -1.04 -5.63 5.48
N ILE A 27 -0.77 -4.72 6.41
CA ILE A 27 -1.40 -3.42 6.55
C ILE A 27 -0.39 -2.36 6.12
N LEU A 28 -0.68 -1.63 5.06
CA LEU A 28 0.09 -0.49 4.60
C LEU A 28 -0.53 0.82 5.11
N ALA A 29 0.19 1.50 5.99
CA ALA A 29 -0.20 2.75 6.61
C ALA A 29 0.60 3.92 6.02
N VAL A 30 -0.07 4.78 5.22
CA VAL A 30 0.57 5.91 4.53
C VAL A 30 0.12 7.22 5.16
N VAL A 31 1.06 7.93 5.76
CA VAL A 31 0.80 9.20 6.45
C VAL A 31 0.94 10.34 5.46
N ARG A 32 0.01 11.29 5.45
CA ARG A 32 0.16 12.52 4.66
C ARG A 32 0.96 13.53 5.45
N VAL A 33 1.84 14.26 4.77
CA VAL A 33 2.58 15.37 5.36
C VAL A 33 2.46 16.60 4.48
N SER A 34 2.24 17.75 5.13
CA SER A 34 2.23 19.05 4.47
C SER A 34 3.60 19.31 3.86
N THR A 35 3.60 19.80 2.63
CA THR A 35 4.76 20.42 1.99
C THR A 35 4.60 21.94 1.89
N ALA A 36 3.51 22.49 2.44
CA ALA A 36 3.19 23.92 2.35
C ALA A 36 4.03 24.78 3.29
N ASP A 37 4.56 24.19 4.36
CA ASP A 37 5.39 24.87 5.35
C ASP A 37 6.87 25.00 4.92
N GLU A 38 7.27 24.33 3.83
CA GLU A 38 8.59 24.50 3.22
C GLU A 38 8.46 25.30 1.90
N GLU A 39 9.31 26.31 1.72
CA GLU A 39 9.41 27.04 0.45
C GLU A 39 10.05 26.11 -0.59
N LEU A 40 9.22 25.55 -1.46
CA LEU A 40 9.67 24.61 -2.48
C LEU A 40 10.28 25.37 -3.67
N PRO A 41 11.41 24.90 -4.23
CA PRO A 41 11.96 25.44 -5.46
C PRO A 41 10.97 25.38 -6.63
N ASP A 42 11.05 26.35 -7.53
CA ASP A 42 10.28 26.35 -8.79
C ASP A 42 10.84 25.35 -9.81
N ASP A 43 12.15 25.08 -9.74
CA ASP A 43 12.81 24.08 -10.59
C ASP A 43 12.31 22.66 -10.25
N PRO A 44 11.85 21.87 -11.23
CA PRO A 44 11.27 20.54 -10.99
C PRO A 44 12.22 19.56 -10.29
N ASP A 45 13.50 19.55 -10.66
CA ASP A 45 14.47 18.59 -10.09
C ASP A 45 14.79 18.97 -8.64
N ASP A 46 14.97 20.26 -8.38
CA ASP A 46 15.19 20.78 -7.02
C ASP A 46 13.95 20.58 -6.12
N LYS A 47 12.74 20.72 -6.68
CA LYS A 47 11.48 20.44 -5.98
C LYS A 47 11.37 18.97 -5.59
N GLU A 48 11.70 18.04 -6.49
CA GLU A 48 11.70 16.61 -6.19
C GLU A 48 12.69 16.29 -5.06
N ILE A 49 13.89 16.90 -5.08
CA ILE A 49 14.89 16.74 -4.02
C ILE A 49 14.36 17.26 -2.68
N ALA A 50 13.67 18.40 -2.67
CA ALA A 50 13.05 18.97 -1.47
C ALA A 50 11.98 18.04 -0.88
N ILE A 51 11.07 17.52 -1.72
CA ILE A 51 10.01 16.57 -1.30
C ILE A 51 10.63 15.29 -0.71
N LYS A 52 11.65 14.71 -1.36
CA LYS A 52 12.38 13.56 -0.83
C LYS A 52 13.01 13.85 0.54
N ARG A 53 13.51 15.06 0.76
CA ARG A 53 14.07 15.49 2.04
C ARG A 53 13.01 15.53 3.13
N ILE A 54 11.81 16.06 2.85
CA ILE A 54 10.66 16.07 3.76
C ILE A 54 10.30 14.62 4.16
N ALA A 55 10.12 13.74 3.19
CA ALA A 55 9.81 12.32 3.42
C ALA A 55 10.88 11.63 4.28
N ARG A 56 12.17 11.90 4.04
CA ARG A 56 13.28 11.33 4.83
C ARG A 56 13.31 11.89 6.25
N ARG A 57 13.02 13.17 6.44
CA ARG A 57 12.94 13.81 7.76
C ARG A 57 11.81 13.18 8.57
N PHE A 58 10.63 13.05 7.98
CA PHE A 58 9.49 12.35 8.57
C PHE A 58 9.87 10.93 8.97
N ARG A 59 10.39 10.13 8.03
CA ARG A 59 10.77 8.72 8.29
C ARG A 59 11.67 8.57 9.52
N ARG A 60 12.65 9.45 9.68
CA ARG A 60 13.59 9.42 10.81
C ARG A 60 12.95 9.93 12.10
N GLY A 61 12.23 11.04 12.04
CA GLY A 61 11.64 11.70 13.21
C GLY A 61 10.54 10.87 13.88
N THR A 62 9.75 10.15 13.10
CA THR A 62 8.55 9.44 13.60
C THR A 62 8.78 7.94 13.82
N ARG A 63 10.02 7.45 13.73
CA ARG A 63 10.32 6.01 13.77
C ARG A 63 9.77 5.36 15.04
N GLN A 64 10.08 5.90 16.22
CA GLN A 64 9.73 5.26 17.48
C GLN A 64 8.20 5.18 17.66
N SER A 65 7.50 6.30 17.46
CA SER A 65 6.04 6.35 17.57
C SER A 65 5.36 5.42 16.57
N ARG A 66 5.81 5.39 15.30
CA ARG A 66 5.28 4.45 14.30
C ARG A 66 5.53 2.99 14.64
N MET A 67 6.66 2.65 15.28
CA MET A 67 6.90 1.27 15.70
C MET A 67 6.01 0.87 16.88
N SER A 68 5.77 1.77 17.85
CA SER A 68 4.81 1.53 18.94
C SER A 68 3.40 1.24 18.41
N VAL A 69 2.89 2.10 17.53
CA VAL A 69 1.58 1.90 16.90
C VAL A 69 1.52 0.62 16.08
N ALA A 70 2.62 0.29 15.38
CA ALA A 70 2.71 -0.94 14.61
C ALA A 70 2.66 -2.20 15.49
N GLU A 71 3.32 -2.20 16.64
CA GLU A 71 3.30 -3.33 17.57
C GLU A 71 1.88 -3.59 18.07
N GLU A 72 1.18 -2.57 18.56
CA GLU A 72 -0.21 -2.66 19.00
C GLU A 72 -1.16 -3.10 17.88
N ALA A 73 -0.99 -2.53 16.68
CA ALA A 73 -1.79 -2.90 15.52
C ALA A 73 -1.56 -4.35 15.07
N GLN A 74 -0.31 -4.82 15.11
CA GLN A 74 0.04 -6.20 14.73
C GLN A 74 -0.53 -7.21 15.73
N GLU A 75 -0.56 -6.88 17.02
CA GLU A 75 -1.21 -7.72 18.04
C GLU A 75 -2.73 -7.78 17.84
N LEU A 76 -3.36 -6.65 17.48
CA LEU A 76 -4.80 -6.57 17.32
C LEU A 76 -5.31 -7.17 15.99
N PHE A 77 -4.60 -6.91 14.89
CA PHE A 77 -5.06 -7.26 13.54
C PHE A 77 -4.35 -8.49 12.96
N GLU A 78 -3.38 -9.07 13.67
CA GLU A 78 -2.64 -10.28 13.28
C GLU A 78 -1.97 -10.20 11.89
N ARG A 79 -1.61 -8.98 11.46
CA ARG A 79 -1.02 -8.68 10.14
C ARG A 79 0.18 -7.77 10.30
N LYS A 80 1.20 -7.92 9.44
CA LYS A 80 2.38 -7.05 9.49
C LYS A 80 2.02 -5.62 9.13
N VAL A 81 2.59 -4.65 9.84
CA VAL A 81 2.35 -3.23 9.55
C VAL A 81 3.56 -2.61 8.87
N SER A 82 3.31 -2.06 7.70
CA SER A 82 4.29 -1.33 6.90
C SER A 82 3.87 0.12 6.78
N TRP A 83 4.88 0.97 6.61
CA TRP A 83 4.70 2.41 6.68
C TRP A 83 5.15 3.09 5.39
N GLY A 84 4.43 4.13 5.02
CA GLY A 84 4.83 5.08 3.99
C GLY A 84 4.49 6.51 4.40
N VAL A 85 4.96 7.45 3.60
CA VAL A 85 4.58 8.86 3.71
C VAL A 85 4.24 9.41 2.33
N GLN A 86 3.16 10.17 2.25
CA GLN A 86 2.80 10.96 1.07
C GLN A 86 3.20 12.42 1.32
N ALA A 87 4.10 12.93 0.49
CA ALA A 87 4.58 14.32 0.54
C ALA A 87 4.32 14.96 -0.83
N GLY A 88 3.39 15.92 -0.87
CA GLY A 88 2.86 16.42 -2.14
C GLY A 88 2.12 15.32 -2.90
N GLU A 89 2.49 15.09 -4.16
CA GLU A 89 1.90 14.04 -5.01
C GLU A 89 2.61 12.69 -4.89
N ASP A 90 3.79 12.67 -4.26
CA ASP A 90 4.65 11.49 -4.19
C ASP A 90 4.42 10.67 -2.93
N THR A 91 4.36 9.35 -3.10
CA THR A 91 4.29 8.39 -1.99
C THR A 91 5.61 7.63 -1.86
N TYR A 92 6.20 7.72 -0.67
CA TYR A 92 7.45 7.07 -0.29
C TYR A 92 7.18 5.95 0.70
N LEU A 93 7.21 4.70 0.22
CA LEU A 93 7.10 3.54 1.08
C LEU A 93 8.44 3.27 1.79
N PHE A 94 8.36 2.85 3.05
CA PHE A 94 9.53 2.40 3.81
C PHE A 94 9.71 0.89 3.61
N THR A 95 10.07 0.18 4.67
CA THR A 95 10.09 -1.28 4.64
C THR A 95 8.65 -1.78 4.51
N HIS A 96 8.36 -2.45 3.40
CA HIS A 96 7.11 -3.15 3.13
C HIS A 96 7.39 -4.62 2.84
N VAL A 97 6.41 -5.47 3.10
CA VAL A 97 6.53 -6.91 2.94
C VAL A 97 6.45 -7.24 1.46
N THR A 98 7.33 -8.14 1.01
CA THR A 98 7.17 -8.81 -0.27
C THR A 98 6.76 -10.25 0.02
N VAL A 99 5.48 -10.56 -0.13
CA VAL A 99 4.96 -11.91 0.06
C VAL A 99 4.96 -12.65 -1.28
N PRO A 100 5.53 -13.87 -1.36
CA PRO A 100 5.48 -14.64 -2.59
C PRO A 100 4.05 -15.18 -2.84
N ALA A 101 3.49 -14.90 -4.02
CA ALA A 101 2.28 -15.57 -4.47
C ALA A 101 2.63 -16.95 -5.07
N MET A 102 2.37 -18.04 -4.34
CA MET A 102 2.59 -19.40 -4.83
C MET A 102 1.46 -19.81 -5.79
N THR A 103 1.77 -19.92 -7.09
CA THR A 103 0.79 -20.34 -8.12
C THR A 103 1.20 -21.65 -8.77
N ARG A 104 0.28 -22.60 -8.89
CA ARG A 104 0.49 -23.83 -9.68
C ARG A 104 0.12 -23.56 -11.15
N LEU A 105 1.14 -23.50 -12.01
CA LEU A 105 0.96 -23.23 -13.44
C LEU A 105 1.06 -24.50 -14.30
N ARG A 106 0.10 -24.68 -15.20
CA ARG A 106 0.10 -25.69 -16.26
C ARG A 106 1.12 -25.35 -17.35
N ILE A 107 1.36 -26.30 -18.26
CA ILE A 107 2.37 -26.12 -19.32
C ILE A 107 2.07 -24.91 -20.21
N ALA A 108 0.80 -24.68 -20.56
CA ALA A 108 0.40 -23.57 -21.43
C ALA A 108 0.68 -22.21 -20.79
N GLU A 109 0.39 -22.06 -19.50
CA GLU A 109 0.64 -20.83 -18.74
C GLU A 109 2.15 -20.58 -18.58
N ARG A 110 2.93 -21.65 -18.35
CA ARG A 110 4.39 -21.55 -18.33
C ARG A 110 4.97 -21.12 -19.67
N GLY A 111 4.35 -21.53 -20.78
CA GLY A 111 4.74 -21.09 -22.12
C GLY A 111 4.68 -19.57 -22.29
N VAL A 112 3.65 -18.92 -21.76
CA VAL A 112 3.53 -17.44 -21.78
C VAL A 112 4.68 -16.80 -21.00
N LEU A 113 4.98 -17.30 -19.81
CA LEU A 113 6.09 -16.78 -19.00
C LEU A 113 7.44 -16.98 -19.68
N ASP A 114 7.64 -18.13 -20.33
CA ASP A 114 8.87 -18.43 -21.07
C ASP A 114 9.04 -17.50 -22.27
N THR A 115 7.95 -17.16 -22.99
CA THR A 115 8.00 -16.17 -24.06
C THR A 115 8.43 -14.79 -23.54
N LEU A 116 7.91 -14.35 -22.39
CA LEU A 116 8.31 -13.06 -21.80
C LEU A 116 9.78 -13.03 -21.40
N VAL A 117 10.29 -14.13 -20.82
CA VAL A 117 11.71 -14.25 -20.47
C VAL A 117 12.58 -14.26 -21.73
N ASN A 118 12.23 -15.09 -22.73
CA ASN A 118 13.00 -15.20 -23.97
C ASN A 118 13.01 -13.89 -24.78
N ALA A 119 11.95 -13.09 -24.69
CA ALA A 119 11.87 -11.77 -25.32
C ALA A 119 12.63 -10.67 -24.55
N GLY A 120 13.22 -10.99 -23.40
CA GLY A 120 13.95 -10.02 -22.57
C GLY A 120 13.05 -9.07 -21.77
N VAL A 121 11.75 -9.36 -21.65
CA VAL A 121 10.81 -8.55 -20.86
C VAL A 121 11.03 -8.76 -19.35
N ALA A 122 11.56 -9.93 -18.97
CA ALA A 122 11.88 -10.29 -17.58
C ALA A 122 13.08 -11.23 -17.51
N ASN A 123 13.83 -11.20 -16.40
CA ASN A 123 15.02 -12.03 -16.20
C ASN A 123 14.70 -13.41 -15.58
N SER A 124 13.47 -13.61 -15.11
CA SER A 124 13.02 -14.88 -14.52
C SER A 124 11.51 -15.06 -14.70
N ARG A 125 11.01 -16.29 -14.54
CA ARG A 125 9.56 -16.57 -14.56
C ARG A 125 8.81 -15.83 -13.44
N SER A 126 9.40 -15.68 -12.26
CA SER A 126 8.80 -14.92 -11.15
C SER A 126 8.68 -13.44 -11.50
N GLU A 127 9.72 -12.86 -12.13
CA GLU A 127 9.67 -11.48 -12.61
C GLU A 127 8.68 -11.31 -13.77
N ALA A 128 8.57 -12.30 -14.66
CA ALA A 128 7.57 -12.32 -15.73
C ALA A 128 6.15 -12.35 -15.17
N LEU A 129 5.90 -13.15 -14.12
CA LEU A 129 4.60 -13.17 -13.45
C LEU A 129 4.28 -11.81 -12.79
N ALA A 130 5.26 -11.21 -12.12
CA ALA A 130 5.11 -9.87 -11.56
C ALA A 130 4.84 -8.81 -12.65
N TRP A 131 5.46 -8.96 -13.83
CA TRP A 131 5.19 -8.13 -14.99
C TRP A 131 3.75 -8.28 -15.47
N CYS A 132 3.22 -9.51 -15.58
CA CYS A 132 1.83 -9.76 -15.95
C CYS A 132 0.86 -9.07 -14.98
N VAL A 133 1.11 -9.14 -13.67
CA VAL A 133 0.29 -8.45 -12.66
C VAL A 133 0.30 -6.93 -12.86
N ARG A 134 1.49 -6.34 -13.08
CA ARG A 134 1.62 -4.90 -13.37
C ARG A 134 0.93 -4.52 -14.67
N PHE A 135 1.00 -5.38 -15.69
CA PHE A 135 0.37 -5.17 -16.99
C PHE A 135 -1.15 -5.12 -16.87
N VAL A 136 -1.75 -6.11 -16.18
CA VAL A 136 -3.20 -6.11 -15.91
C VAL A 136 -3.60 -4.88 -15.09
N ARG A 137 -2.86 -4.55 -14.02
CA ARG A 137 -3.14 -3.35 -13.21
C ARG A 137 -3.15 -2.06 -14.04
N LYS A 138 -2.24 -1.95 -15.01
CA LYS A 138 -2.12 -0.76 -15.85
C LYS A 138 -3.29 -0.64 -16.84
N ASN A 139 -3.66 -1.75 -17.48
CA ASN A 139 -4.64 -1.72 -18.57
C ASN A 139 -6.08 -1.85 -18.08
N GLU A 140 -6.31 -2.56 -16.97
CA GLU A 140 -7.65 -2.84 -16.43
C GLU A 140 -7.93 -2.07 -15.13
N LYS A 141 -7.26 -0.94 -14.91
CA LYS A 141 -7.37 -0.17 -13.66
C LYS A 141 -8.82 0.19 -13.33
N GLY A 142 -9.56 0.73 -14.30
CA GLY A 142 -10.94 1.16 -14.10
C GLY A 142 -11.86 0.01 -13.67
N TRP A 143 -11.78 -1.13 -14.37
CA TRP A 143 -12.55 -2.32 -14.03
C TRP A 143 -12.19 -2.88 -12.64
N LEU A 144 -10.90 -2.89 -12.28
CA LEU A 144 -10.47 -3.32 -10.95
C LEU A 144 -10.97 -2.40 -9.84
N ASP A 145 -11.03 -1.09 -10.09
CA ASP A 145 -11.52 -0.11 -9.12
C ASP A 145 -13.04 -0.25 -8.92
N GLU A 146 -13.81 -0.42 -10.00
CA GLU A 146 -15.24 -0.73 -9.94
C GLU A 146 -15.53 -2.02 -9.15
N LEU A 147 -14.73 -3.07 -9.38
CA LEU A 147 -14.88 -4.34 -8.67
C LEU A 147 -14.62 -4.19 -7.17
N ARG A 148 -13.60 -3.42 -6.78
CA ARG A 148 -13.31 -3.12 -5.36
C ARG A 148 -14.44 -2.33 -4.71
N ASP A 149 -14.98 -1.33 -5.40
CA ASP A 149 -16.07 -0.51 -4.86
C ASP A 149 -17.37 -1.32 -4.70
N ALA A 150 -17.64 -2.25 -5.62
CA ALA A 150 -18.72 -3.21 -5.47
C ALA A 150 -18.53 -4.07 -4.20
N PHE A 151 -17.32 -4.59 -3.94
CA PHE A 151 -17.04 -5.37 -2.73
C PHE A 151 -17.22 -4.59 -1.43
N LYS A 152 -16.83 -3.30 -1.38
CA LYS A 152 -17.11 -2.44 -0.19
C LYS A 152 -18.60 -2.38 0.13
N THR A 153 -19.44 -2.35 -0.89
CA THR A 153 -20.90 -2.35 -0.74
C THR A 153 -21.38 -3.69 -0.19
N VAL A 154 -20.86 -4.81 -0.71
CA VAL A 154 -21.17 -6.15 -0.20
C VAL A 154 -20.74 -6.32 1.25
N GLU A 155 -19.55 -5.87 1.62
CA GLU A 155 -19.06 -5.91 3.01
C GLU A 155 -19.95 -5.10 3.94
N LYS A 156 -20.39 -3.90 3.51
CA LYS A 156 -21.36 -3.10 4.27
C LYS A 156 -22.65 -3.87 4.51
N VAL A 157 -23.23 -4.47 3.46
CA VAL A 157 -24.46 -5.26 3.58
C VAL A 157 -24.26 -6.47 4.50
N ARG A 158 -23.11 -7.14 4.43
CA ARG A 158 -22.80 -8.27 5.32
C ARG A 158 -22.70 -7.87 6.79
N ARG A 159 -22.11 -6.71 7.07
CA ARG A 159 -22.02 -6.16 8.44
C ARG A 159 -23.39 -5.71 8.97
N ASP A 160 -24.17 -5.06 8.12
CA ASP A 160 -25.47 -4.49 8.50
C ASP A 160 -26.61 -5.54 8.44
N GLY A 161 -26.31 -6.73 7.90
CA GLY A 161 -27.21 -7.88 7.83
C GLY A 161 -27.43 -8.54 9.20
N PRO A 162 -28.55 -9.25 9.36
CA PRO A 162 -28.90 -9.90 10.63
C PRO A 162 -27.80 -10.89 11.03
N SER A 163 -27.26 -10.73 12.23
CA SER A 163 -26.39 -11.74 12.85
C SER A 163 -27.26 -12.96 13.13
N GLY A 164 -27.00 -14.07 12.43
CA GLY A 164 -27.74 -15.30 12.64
C GLY A 164 -27.51 -15.86 14.05
N ASN A 165 -28.32 -15.39 15.01
CA ASN A 165 -28.65 -16.05 16.25
C ASN A 165 -30.17 -16.20 16.28
N ASP A 166 -30.67 -17.05 15.39
CA ASP A 166 -31.95 -17.73 15.56
C ASP A 166 -31.67 -19.23 15.40
N SER A 167 -31.26 -19.87 16.50
CA SER A 167 -31.40 -21.30 16.82
C SER A 167 -30.89 -21.57 18.23
#